data_AF-A0A971G1P9-F1
#
_entry.id   AF-A0A971G1P9-F1
#
_cell.length_a   1.000
_cell.length_b   1.000
_cell.length_c   1.000
_cell.angle_alpha   90.00
_cell.angle_beta   90.00
_cell.angle_gamma   90.00
#
_symmetry.space_group_name_H-M   'P 1'
#
loop_
_entity.id
_entity.type
_entity.pdbx_description
1 polymer ?
#
loop_
_entity_poly.entity_id
_entity_poly.type
_entity_poly.pdbx_seq_one_letter_code
_entity_poly.pdbx_strand_id
1 'polypeptide(L)'
;MRIHGIVTSGEKLQRLMRAVDNPFNGVTLCTGSLSSNPQNDIPAIIRSLSGRIPFVHVRNTKHNGPGDFLEAAHLASDGDLDMYEIMKAIYGTCPGTVIRPDHGRMVWGEVAMPGYGL
;
A
#
# COMPACT_ATOMS: atom_id res chain seq x y z
N MET A 1 -24.92 6.88 10.59
CA MET A 1 -24.58 7.07 9.16
C MET A 1 -23.40 6.15 8.83
N ARG A 2 -23.53 5.22 7.88
CA ARG A 2 -22.40 4.38 7.42
C ARG A 2 -21.75 5.05 6.21
N ILE A 3 -20.47 5.35 6.30
CA ILE A 3 -19.67 5.87 5.18
C ILE A 3 -19.00 4.68 4.51
N HIS A 4 -19.09 4.58 3.18
CA HIS A 4 -18.57 3.45 2.42
C HIS A 4 -17.28 3.80 1.70
N GLY A 5 -16.26 2.96 1.84
CA GLY A 5 -15.03 3.03 1.04
C GLY A 5 -15.22 2.38 -0.34
N ILE A 6 -14.88 3.13 -1.39
CA ILE A 6 -15.02 2.68 -2.79
C ILE A 6 -13.76 2.02 -3.38
N VAL A 7 -12.59 2.21 -2.76
CA VAL A 7 -11.31 1.60 -3.17
C VAL A 7 -10.68 0.91 -1.96
N THR A 8 -11.02 -0.36 -1.76
CA THR A 8 -10.62 -1.11 -0.54
C THR A 8 -10.09 -2.52 -0.83
N SER A 9 -10.09 -2.96 -2.09
CA SER A 9 -9.65 -4.30 -2.49
C SER A 9 -9.18 -4.32 -3.93
N GLY A 10 -8.46 -5.39 -4.31
CA GLY A 10 -8.06 -5.66 -5.69
C GLY A 10 -9.24 -5.63 -6.66
N GLU A 11 -10.36 -6.25 -6.29
CA GLU A 11 -11.58 -6.28 -7.12
C GLU A 11 -12.12 -4.87 -7.39
N LYS A 12 -12.17 -4.02 -6.36
CA LYS A 12 -12.65 -2.64 -6.50
C LYS A 12 -11.68 -1.78 -7.33
N LEU A 13 -10.37 -1.97 -7.17
CA LEU A 13 -9.35 -1.33 -8.00
C LEU A 13 -9.52 -1.73 -9.47
N GLN A 14 -9.66 -3.03 -9.74
CA GLN A 14 -9.91 -3.55 -11.08
C GLN A 14 -11.20 -3.00 -11.70
N ARG A 15 -12.27 -2.88 -10.91
CA ARG A 15 -13.51 -2.23 -11.35
C ARG A 15 -13.29 -0.75 -11.70
N LEU A 16 -12.51 -0.02 -10.91
CA LEU A 16 -12.19 1.39 -11.18
C LEU A 16 -11.39 1.55 -12.48
N MET A 17 -10.39 0.69 -12.70
CA MET A 17 -9.59 0.72 -13.93
C MET A 17 -10.44 0.44 -15.18
N ARG A 18 -11.39 -0.50 -15.08
CA ARG A 18 -12.32 -0.81 -16.18
C ARG A 18 -13.41 0.24 -16.42
N ALA A 19 -13.75 1.05 -15.41
CA ALA A 19 -14.78 2.08 -15.55
C ALA A 19 -14.37 3.16 -16.56
N VAL A 20 -13.06 3.46 -16.65
CA VAL A 20 -12.46 4.28 -17.70
C VAL A 20 -11.17 3.62 -18.14
N ASP A 21 -11.24 2.81 -19.20
CA ASP A 21 -10.11 2.06 -19.73
C ASP A 21 -9.12 2.97 -20.50
N ASN A 22 -8.33 3.74 -19.75
CA ASN A 22 -7.34 4.66 -20.29
C ASN A 22 -6.06 4.63 -19.44
N PRO A 23 -4.85 4.58 -20.02
CA PRO A 23 -3.59 4.53 -19.26
C PRO A 23 -3.38 5.69 -18.27
N PHE A 24 -4.02 6.84 -18.49
CA PHE A 24 -3.99 7.97 -17.54
C PHE A 24 -4.93 7.79 -16.34
N ASN A 25 -5.85 6.83 -16.38
CA ASN A 25 -6.61 6.38 -15.22
C ASN A 25 -5.76 5.36 -14.44
N GLY A 26 -4.82 5.89 -13.64
CA GLY A 26 -3.95 5.10 -12.77
C GLY A 26 -4.31 5.24 -11.30
N VAL A 27 -3.61 4.49 -10.46
CA VAL A 27 -3.79 4.52 -9.00
C VAL A 27 -2.45 4.62 -8.28
N THR A 28 -2.37 5.49 -7.29
CA THR A 28 -1.29 5.42 -6.30
C THR A 28 -1.54 4.19 -5.42
N LEU A 29 -0.69 3.18 -5.54
CA LEU A 29 -0.82 1.97 -4.74
C LEU A 29 -0.13 2.19 -3.39
N CYS A 30 -0.88 2.09 -2.29
CA CYS A 30 -0.32 2.17 -0.94
C CYS A 30 -0.44 0.81 -0.25
N THR A 31 0.71 0.20 0.04
CA THR A 31 0.79 -1.12 0.65
C THR A 31 0.14 -1.13 2.03
N GLY A 32 0.44 -0.13 2.87
CA GLY A 32 -0.12 -0.04 4.23
C GLY A 32 -1.61 0.35 4.28
N SER A 33 -2.14 1.03 3.26
CA SER A 33 -3.58 1.29 3.21
C SER A 33 -4.35 0.04 2.77
N LEU A 34 -3.81 -0.70 1.79
CA LEU A 34 -4.43 -1.96 1.35
C LEU A 34 -4.33 -3.06 2.40
N SER A 35 -3.29 -3.04 3.24
CA SER A 35 -3.11 -4.03 4.31
C SER A 35 -4.15 -3.93 5.43
N SER A 36 -4.79 -2.77 5.60
CA SER A 36 -5.87 -2.57 6.58
C SER A 36 -7.02 -3.60 6.46
N ASN A 37 -7.15 -4.23 5.29
CA ASN A 37 -7.88 -5.47 5.14
C ASN A 37 -6.89 -6.65 4.95
N PRO A 38 -6.71 -7.52 5.96
CA PRO A 38 -5.79 -8.67 5.88
C PRO A 38 -6.11 -9.67 4.76
N GLN A 39 -7.31 -9.62 4.18
CA GLN A 39 -7.69 -10.48 3.05
C GLN A 39 -7.11 -9.98 1.71
N ASN A 40 -6.52 -8.78 1.66
CA ASN A 40 -5.89 -8.29 0.46
C ASN A 40 -4.50 -8.92 0.27
N ASP A 41 -4.34 -9.72 -0.76
CA ASP A 41 -3.02 -10.14 -1.27
C ASP A 41 -2.39 -8.98 -2.06
N ILE A 42 -1.58 -8.17 -1.39
CA ILE A 42 -0.96 -6.97 -1.97
C ILE A 42 -0.07 -7.32 -3.19
N PRO A 43 0.86 -8.30 -3.12
CA PRO A 43 1.63 -8.73 -4.29
C PRO A 43 0.75 -9.13 -5.49
N ALA A 44 -0.34 -9.88 -5.28
CA ALA A 44 -1.27 -10.24 -6.36
C ALA A 44 -2.01 -9.01 -6.93
N ILE A 45 -2.44 -8.09 -6.06
CA ILE A 45 -3.08 -6.84 -6.48
C ILE A 45 -2.14 -6.03 -7.38
N ILE A 46 -0.88 -5.86 -6.96
CA ILE A 46 0.15 -5.17 -7.76
C ILE A 46 0.25 -5.80 -9.15
N ARG A 47 0.47 -7.12 -9.22
CA ARG A 47 0.59 -7.88 -10.48
C ARG A 47 -0.63 -7.71 -11.40
N SER A 48 -1.82 -7.57 -10.82
CA SER A 48 -3.06 -7.41 -11.60
C SER A 48 -3.21 -6.02 -12.25
N LEU A 49 -2.45 -5.00 -11.81
CA LEU A 49 -2.61 -3.60 -12.20
C LEU A 49 -1.47 -3.10 -13.12
N SER A 50 -0.89 -4.00 -13.93
CA SER A 50 0.18 -3.63 -14.87
C SER A 50 -0.23 -2.46 -15.77
N GLY A 51 0.69 -1.50 -15.93
CA GLY A 51 0.46 -0.26 -16.68
C GLY A 51 -0.48 0.75 -16.01
N ARG A 52 -0.95 0.51 -14.78
CA ARG A 52 -1.91 1.38 -14.06
C ARG A 52 -1.36 1.98 -12.76
N ILE A 53 -0.09 1.74 -12.42
CA ILE A 53 0.52 2.18 -11.17
C ILE A 53 1.61 3.24 -11.44
N PRO A 54 1.25 4.53 -11.51
CA PRO A 54 2.23 5.62 -11.71
C PRO A 54 3.02 5.96 -10.44
N PHE A 55 2.55 5.56 -9.25
CA PHE A 55 3.18 5.89 -7.97
C PHE A 55 2.89 4.83 -6.90
N VAL A 56 3.86 4.57 -6.02
CA VAL A 56 3.70 3.62 -4.91
C VAL A 56 4.13 4.23 -3.58
N HIS A 57 3.29 4.05 -2.56
CA HIS A 57 3.65 4.20 -1.17
C HIS A 57 4.00 2.81 -0.61
N VAL A 58 5.25 2.62 -0.21
CA VAL A 58 5.74 1.36 0.35
C VAL A 58 6.00 1.56 1.83
N ARG A 59 5.05 1.13 2.66
CA ARG A 59 5.15 1.08 4.13
C ARG A 59 4.60 -0.23 4.68
N ASN A 60 4.96 -0.54 5.92
CA ASN A 60 4.57 -1.77 6.60
C ASN A 60 3.58 -1.47 7.74
N THR A 61 2.75 -2.45 8.08
CA THR A 61 1.76 -2.37 9.16
C THR A 61 1.83 -3.63 10.02
N LYS A 62 1.52 -3.48 11.31
CA LYS A 62 1.40 -4.57 12.28
C LYS A 62 -0.05 -4.66 12.74
N HIS A 63 -0.66 -5.84 12.65
CA HIS A 63 -2.02 -6.10 13.11
C HIS A 63 -2.01 -6.56 14.56
N ASN A 64 -2.85 -5.92 15.37
CA ASN A 64 -3.05 -6.29 16.77
C ASN A 64 -4.32 -7.12 16.95
N GLY A 65 -5.23 -7.09 15.98
CA GLY A 65 -6.47 -7.86 15.98
C GLY A 65 -7.42 -7.45 14.85
N PRO A 66 -8.64 -8.01 14.83
CA PRO A 66 -9.63 -7.69 13.81
C PRO A 66 -9.97 -6.19 13.80
N GLY A 67 -9.64 -5.50 12.70
CA GLY A 67 -9.89 -4.07 12.53
C GLY A 67 -8.94 -3.16 13.32
N ASP A 68 -7.89 -3.71 13.92
CA ASP A 68 -6.89 -2.96 14.69
C ASP A 68 -5.47 -3.25 14.16
N PHE A 69 -4.78 -2.19 13.75
CA PHE A 69 -3.42 -2.22 13.24
C PHE A 69 -2.69 -0.92 13.55
N LEU A 70 -1.36 -0.96 13.53
CA LEU A 70 -0.48 0.18 13.69
C LEU A 70 0.56 0.26 12.58
N GLU A 71 1.10 1.46 12.36
CA GLU A 71 2.25 1.68 11.48
C GLU A 71 3.49 0.97 12.04
N ALA A 72 4.18 0.21 11.20
CA ALA A 72 5.38 -0.55 11.58
C ALA A 72 6.65 0.04 10.95
N ALA A 73 7.81 -0.40 11.43
CA ALA A 73 9.04 -0.17 10.66
C ALA A 73 8.94 -0.87 9.29
N HIS A 74 9.56 -0.31 8.27
CA HIS A 74 9.50 -0.85 6.90
C HIS A 74 10.10 -2.23 6.73
N LEU A 75 10.96 -2.70 7.65
CA LEU A 75 11.55 -4.03 7.55
C LEU A 75 10.46 -5.10 7.68
N ALA A 76 10.54 -6.16 6.87
CA ALA A 76 9.54 -7.22 6.84
C ALA A 76 9.34 -7.89 8.21
N SER A 77 10.41 -8.07 9.00
CA SER A 77 10.36 -8.69 10.33
C SER A 77 9.62 -7.86 11.38
N ASP A 78 9.41 -6.56 11.12
CA ASP A 78 8.91 -5.60 12.11
C ASP A 78 7.41 -5.31 11.94
N GLY A 79 6.80 -5.81 10.86
CA GLY A 79 5.37 -5.76 10.59
C GLY A 79 4.87 -7.10 10.05
N ASP A 80 3.73 -7.08 9.37
CA ASP A 80 3.08 -8.31 8.88
C ASP A 80 3.10 -8.41 7.34
N LEU A 81 3.62 -7.40 6.66
CA LEU A 81 3.74 -7.43 5.21
C LEU A 81 5.07 -8.08 4.80
N ASP A 82 4.99 -9.00 3.83
CA ASP A 82 6.17 -9.50 3.12
C ASP A 82 6.68 -8.40 2.17
N MET A 83 7.51 -7.53 2.73
CA MET A 83 8.04 -6.38 2.01
C MET A 83 8.97 -6.79 0.86
N TYR A 84 9.60 -7.98 0.95
CA TYR A 84 10.41 -8.50 -0.14
C TYR A 84 9.54 -8.89 -1.33
N GLU A 85 8.49 -9.68 -1.12
CA GLU A 85 7.59 -10.10 -2.20
C GLU A 85 6.80 -8.92 -2.78
N ILE A 86 6.46 -7.91 -1.97
CA ILE A 86 5.89 -6.64 -2.44
C ILE A 86 6.86 -5.92 -3.38
N MET A 87 8.12 -5.72 -2.96
CA MET A 87 9.11 -5.03 -3.80
C MET A 87 9.41 -5.80 -5.09
N LYS A 88 9.46 -7.13 -5.02
CA LYS A 88 9.61 -8.02 -6.18
C LYS A 88 8.42 -7.90 -7.15
N ALA A 89 7.19 -7.82 -6.63
CA ALA A 89 5.99 -7.61 -7.44
C ALA A 89 6.01 -6.23 -8.13
N ILE A 90 6.42 -5.18 -7.42
CA ILE A 90 6.58 -3.82 -8.00
C ILE A 90 7.62 -3.86 -9.12
N TYR A 91 8.82 -4.39 -8.85
CA TYR A 91 9.90 -4.48 -9.82
C TYR A 91 9.48 -5.21 -11.11
N GLY A 92 8.76 -6.33 -10.97
CA GLY A 92 8.31 -7.10 -12.13
C GLY A 92 7.11 -6.51 -12.88
N THR A 93 6.28 -5.69 -12.22
CA THR A 93 5.00 -5.23 -12.81
C THR A 93 5.03 -3.77 -13.27
N CYS A 94 5.70 -2.90 -12.52
CA CYS A 94 5.80 -1.48 -12.80
C CYS A 94 7.24 -0.97 -12.58
N PRO A 95 8.21 -1.48 -13.36
CA PRO A 95 9.61 -1.07 -13.24
C PRO A 95 9.76 0.44 -13.54
N GLY A 96 10.57 1.12 -12.74
CA GLY A 96 10.83 2.57 -12.89
C GLY A 96 9.72 3.47 -12.34
N THR A 97 8.64 2.92 -11.80
CA THR A 97 7.62 3.69 -11.08
C THR A 97 8.23 4.42 -9.88
N VAL A 98 7.77 5.64 -9.62
CA VAL A 98 8.20 6.43 -8.47
C VAL A 98 7.69 5.77 -7.18
N ILE A 99 8.54 5.73 -6.15
CA ILE A 99 8.22 5.13 -4.85
C ILE A 99 8.60 6.09 -3.74
N ARG A 100 7.82 6.13 -2.65
CA ARG A 100 8.23 6.75 -1.38
C ARG A 100 7.92 5.84 -0.18
N PRO A 101 8.63 5.99 0.95
CA PRO A 101 8.40 5.20 2.16
C PRO A 101 7.06 5.49 2.87
N ASP A 102 6.34 6.54 2.49
CA ASP A 102 5.06 6.94 3.08
C ASP A 102 5.14 7.45 4.52
N HIS A 103 4.97 6.57 5.51
CA HIS A 103 5.00 6.90 6.93
C HIS A 103 6.05 6.08 7.67
N GLY A 104 6.63 6.68 8.72
CA GLY A 104 7.60 6.04 9.61
C GLY A 104 7.22 6.18 11.09
N ARG A 105 7.94 5.47 11.94
CA ARG A 105 7.84 5.63 13.40
C ARG A 105 8.52 6.92 13.83
N MET A 106 8.05 7.50 14.94
CA MET A 106 8.80 8.54 15.63
C MET A 106 9.97 7.90 16.41
N VAL A 107 11.20 8.20 16.03
CA VAL A 107 12.43 7.63 16.60
C VAL A 107 13.41 8.72 17.06
N TRP A 108 14.35 8.33 17.92
CA TRP A 108 15.48 9.17 18.34
C TRP A 108 15.11 10.55 18.93
N GLY A 109 13.95 10.65 19.57
CA GLY A 109 13.50 11.88 20.22
C GLY A 109 12.96 12.94 19.25
N GLU A 110 12.61 12.55 18.02
CA GLU A 110 12.00 13.49 17.08
C GLU A 110 10.62 13.99 17.53
N VAL A 111 10.33 15.24 17.19
CA VAL A 111 9.04 15.89 17.45
C VAL A 111 8.52 16.39 16.11
N ALA A 112 7.60 15.64 15.52
CA ALA A 112 7.04 15.89 14.21
C ALA A 112 5.55 15.54 14.16
N MET A 113 4.90 15.83 13.03
CA MET A 113 3.58 15.29 12.75
C MET A 113 3.67 13.75 12.69
N PRO A 114 2.69 13.00 13.25
CA PRO A 114 2.74 11.54 13.24
C PRO A 114 2.96 10.98 11.84
N GLY A 115 3.97 10.11 11.69
CA GLY A 115 4.31 9.46 10.42
C GLY A 115 5.25 10.24 9.51
N TYR A 116 5.52 11.53 9.78
CA TYR A 116 6.30 12.41 8.90
C TYR A 116 7.58 12.96 9.57
N GLY A 117 8.19 12.11 10.41
CA GLY A 117 9.56 12.27 10.87
C GLY A 117 10.60 12.15 9.76
N LEU A 118 11.88 12.36 10.08
CA LEU A 118 13.01 12.30 9.13
C LEU A 118 13.80 11.00 9.21
#